data_AF-A0A972MAB5-F1
#
_entry.id   AF-A0A972MAB5-F1
#
_cell.length_a   1.000
_cell.length_b   1.000
_cell.length_c   1.000
_cell.angle_alpha   90.00
_cell.angle_beta   90.00
_cell.angle_gamma   90.00
#
_symmetry.space_group_name_H-M   'P 1'
#
loop_
_entity.id
_entity.type
_entity.pdbx_description
1 polymer ?
#
loop_
_entity_poly.entity_id
_entity_poly.type
_entity_poly.pdbx_seq_one_letter_code
_entity_poly.pdbx_strand_id
1 'polypeptide(L)' 'MDLIISIKGVRIKAKRLDNEFYEFIKEDLAKSGVDFNRDNSVEAIFTAYLRLAAKVHDYDKEIENIINEIES' A
#
# COMPACT_ATOMS: atom_id res chain seq x y z
N MET A 1 -14.19 7.58 -1.08
CA MET A 1 -13.10 8.13 -1.89
C MET A 1 -12.77 7.20 -3.03
N ASP A 2 -12.35 7.75 -4.16
CA ASP A 2 -11.86 6.96 -5.30
C ASP A 2 -10.38 7.25 -5.50
N LEU A 3 -9.59 6.21 -5.75
CA LEU A 3 -8.17 6.32 -6.06
C LEU A 3 -7.95 5.99 -7.53
N ILE A 4 -7.21 6.84 -8.23
CA ILE A 4 -6.95 6.70 -9.66
C ILE A 4 -5.44 6.74 -9.87
N ILE A 5 -4.92 5.77 -10.61
CA ILE A 5 -3.53 5.72 -11.07
C ILE A 5 -3.49 5.38 -12.55
N SER A 6 -2.43 5.80 -13.24
CA SER A 6 -2.17 5.41 -14.62
C SER A 6 -0.95 4.49 -14.66
N ILE A 7 -1.04 3.37 -15.37
CA ILE A 7 0.06 2.42 -15.59
C ILE A 7 0.08 2.04 -17.06
N LYS A 8 1.20 2.27 -17.76
CA LYS A 8 1.35 1.95 -19.19
C LYS A 8 0.20 2.49 -20.06
N GLY A 9 -0.24 3.72 -19.78
CA GLY A 9 -1.35 4.38 -20.48
C GLY A 9 -2.74 3.88 -20.10
N VAL A 10 -2.85 2.92 -19.18
CA VAL A 10 -4.13 2.42 -18.67
C VAL A 10 -4.46 3.11 -17.36
N ARG A 11 -5.61 3.78 -17.31
CA ARG A 11 -6.16 4.36 -16.07
C ARG A 11 -6.92 3.30 -15.27
N ILE A 12 -6.45 3.05 -14.06
CA ILE A 12 -7.07 2.13 -13.10
C ILE A 12 -7.73 2.95 -12.00
N LYS A 13 -8.95 2.55 -11.61
CA LYS A 13 -9.74 3.23 -10.58
C LYS A 13 -10.20 2.26 -9.51
N ALA A 14 -9.67 2.39 -8.30
CA ALA A 14 -10.24 1.78 -7.11
C ALA A 14 -11.38 2.67 -6.58
N LYS A 15 -12.56 2.09 -6.36
CA LYS A 15 -13.77 2.83 -6.03
C LYS A 15 -14.18 2.60 -4.58
N ARG A 16 -14.85 3.60 -4.00
CA ARG A 16 -15.54 3.50 -2.69
C ARG A 16 -14.63 3.06 -1.53
N LEU A 17 -13.41 3.56 -1.51
CA LEU A 17 -12.52 3.44 -0.35
C LEU A 17 -13.06 4.36 0.76
N ASP A 18 -13.05 3.92 2.00
CA ASP A 18 -13.23 4.83 3.13
C ASP A 18 -12.04 5.81 3.22
N ASN A 19 -12.17 6.84 4.06
CA ASN A 19 -11.20 7.93 4.10
C ASN A 19 -9.85 7.49 4.68
N GLU A 20 -9.88 6.65 5.71
CA GLU A 20 -8.67 6.18 6.39
C GLU A 20 -7.87 5.26 5.48
N PHE A 21 -8.54 4.29 4.87
CA PHE A 21 -7.91 3.38 3.92
C PHE A 21 -7.41 4.09 2.67
N TYR A 22 -8.14 5.10 2.18
CA TYR A 22 -7.70 5.93 1.05
C TYR A 22 -6.38 6.65 1.35
N GLU A 23 -6.28 7.34 2.48
CA GLU A 23 -5.05 8.07 2.84
C GLU A 23 -3.90 7.11 3.12
N PHE A 24 -4.14 5.97 3.78
CA PHE A 24 -3.14 4.93 4.00
C PHE A 24 -2.52 4.42 2.69
N ILE A 25 -3.35 4.00 1.73
CA ILE A 25 -2.88 3.49 0.44
C ILE A 25 -2.17 4.59 -0.35
N LYS A 26 -2.71 5.81 -0.34
CA LYS A 26 -2.15 6.95 -1.08
C LYS A 26 -0.76 7.33 -0.56
N GLU A 27 -0.57 7.38 0.75
CA GLU A 27 0.73 7.65 1.37
C GLU A 27 1.75 6.55 1.02
N ASP A 28 1.34 5.28 1.07
CA ASP A 28 2.24 4.17 0.77
C ASP A 28 2.69 4.13 -0.71
N LEU A 29 1.75 4.34 -1.62
CA LEU A 29 2.02 4.48 -3.05
C LEU A 29 2.99 5.64 -3.32
N ALA A 30 2.76 6.80 -2.71
CA ALA A 30 3.64 7.97 -2.86
C ALA A 30 5.07 7.68 -2.36
N LYS A 31 5.22 7.01 -1.21
CA LYS A 31 6.52 6.58 -0.67
C LYS A 31 7.24 5.58 -1.58
N SER A 32 6.51 4.91 -2.45
CA SER A 32 7.02 3.93 -3.41
C SER A 32 7.30 4.52 -4.79
N GLY A 33 7.21 5.86 -4.93
CA GLY A 33 7.48 6.57 -6.17
C GLY A 33 6.31 6.63 -7.15
N VAL A 34 5.12 6.21 -6.74
CA VAL A 34 3.89 6.33 -7.54
C VAL A 34 3.43 7.78 -7.53
N ASP A 35 3.14 8.31 -8.71
CA ASP A 35 2.64 9.66 -8.92
C ASP A 35 1.25 9.60 -9.56
N PHE A 36 0.27 10.21 -8.88
CA PHE A 36 -1.14 10.20 -9.26
C PHE A 36 -1.45 11.08 -10.48
N ASN A 37 -0.53 11.95 -10.89
CA ASN A 37 -0.72 12.91 -11.97
C ASN A 37 -0.03 12.48 -13.29
N ARG A 38 0.70 11.35 -13.29
CA ARG A 38 1.39 10.84 -14.49
C ARG A 38 1.24 9.33 -14.64
N ASP A 39 1.79 8.82 -15.74
CA ASP A 39 1.87 7.38 -15.98
C ASP A 39 3.00 6.76 -15.17
N ASN A 40 2.72 5.65 -14.50
CA ASN A 40 3.65 4.99 -13.60
C ASN A 40 4.29 3.76 -14.27
N SER A 41 5.53 3.49 -13.91
CA SER A 41 6.17 2.22 -14.28
C SER A 41 5.54 1.07 -13.51
N VAL A 42 5.58 -0.12 -14.10
CA VAL A 42 5.17 -1.36 -13.41
C VAL A 42 6.06 -1.62 -12.20
N GLU A 43 7.33 -1.22 -12.25
CA GLU A 43 8.28 -1.34 -11.15
C GLU A 43 7.83 -0.56 -9.91
N ALA A 44 7.43 0.72 -10.05
CA ALA A 44 6.97 1.52 -8.90
C ALA A 44 5.76 0.88 -8.21
N ILE A 45 4.85 0.30 -9.00
CA ILE A 45 3.66 -0.40 -8.49
C ILE A 45 4.04 -1.71 -7.79
N PHE A 46 4.98 -2.47 -8.36
CA PHE A 46 5.48 -3.69 -7.75
C PHE A 46 6.22 -3.41 -6.43
N THR A 47 7.05 -2.37 -6.40
CA THR A 47 7.71 -1.91 -5.17
C THR A 47 6.70 -1.50 -4.10
N ALA A 48 5.62 -0.79 -4.48
CA ALA A 48 4.56 -0.44 -3.54
C ALA A 48 3.88 -1.69 -2.96
N TYR A 49 3.57 -2.67 -3.81
CA TYR A 49 3.01 -3.93 -3.34
C TYR A 49 3.94 -4.67 -2.36
N LEU A 50 5.23 -4.77 -2.67
CA LEU A 50 6.21 -5.42 -1.80
C LEU A 50 6.35 -4.69 -0.45
N ARG A 51 6.27 -3.37 -0.43
CA ARG A 51 6.30 -2.58 0.81
C ARG A 51 5.06 -2.80 1.67
N LEU A 52 3.88 -2.88 1.06
CA LEU A 52 2.65 -3.25 1.78
C LEU A 52 2.75 -4.68 2.34
N ALA A 53 3.23 -5.64 1.55
CA ALA A 53 3.41 -7.01 2.00
C ALA A 53 4.42 -7.11 3.16
N ALA A 54 5.53 -6.36 3.10
CA ALA A 54 6.51 -6.30 4.18
C ALA A 54 5.91 -5.73 5.48
N LYS A 55 5.12 -4.64 5.40
CA LYS A 55 4.42 -4.10 6.57
C LYS A 55 3.50 -5.12 7.22
N VAL A 56 2.73 -5.87 6.43
CA VAL A 56 1.85 -6.93 6.95
C VAL A 56 2.67 -8.03 7.63
N HIS A 57 3.77 -8.47 7.01
CA HIS A 57 4.66 -9.47 7.60
C HIS A 57 5.31 -9.00 8.91
N ASP A 58 5.74 -7.74 8.98
CA ASP A 58 6.31 -7.16 10.19
C ASP A 58 5.27 -7.06 11.32
N TYR A 59 4.03 -6.71 10.99
CA TYR A 59 2.92 -6.70 11.96
C TYR A 59 2.59 -8.10 12.49
N ASP A 60 2.56 -9.13 11.63
CA ASP A 60 2.35 -10.51 12.07
C ASP A 60 3.42 -10.93 13.08
N LYS A 61 4.69 -10.58 12.80
CA LYS A 61 5.81 -10.85 13.70
C LYS A 61 5.71 -10.09 15.03
N GLU A 62 5.26 -8.83 15.00
CA GLU A 62 5.04 -8.05 16.21
C GLU A 62 3.94 -8.66 17.09
N ILE A 63 2.84 -9.11 16.47
CA ILE A 63 1.76 -9.82 17.16
C ILE A 63 2.27 -11.10 17.81
N GLU A 64 3.06 -11.91 17.08
CA GLU A 64 3.66 -13.13 17.64
C GLU A 64 4.54 -12.83 18.86
N ASN A 65 5.34 -11.76 18.82
CA ASN A 65 6.16 -11.35 19.97
C ASN A 65 5.30 -10.97 21.18
N ILE A 66 4.23 -10.19 20.97
CA ILE A 66 3.30 -9.80 22.04
C ILE A 66 2.61 -11.03 22.65
N ILE A 67 2.20 -11.99 21.82
CA ILE A 67 1.60 -13.25 22.31
C ILE A 67 2.61 -14.01 23.18
N ASN A 68 3.85 -14.16 22.71
CA ASN A 68 4.91 -14.84 23.48
C ASN A 68 5.20 -14.15 24.82
N GLU A 69 5.15 -12.80 24.87
CA GLU A 69 5.32 -12.03 26.11
C GLU A 69 4.15 -12.20 27.09
N ILE A 70 2.91 -12.35 26.59
CA ILE A 70 1.73 -12.58 27.44
C ILE A 70 1.70 -14.01 27.99
N GLU A 71 2.16 -14.99 27.22
CA GLU A 71 2.16 -16.41 27.59
C GLU A 71 3.35 -16.82 28.47
N SER A 72 4.33 -15.93 28.69
CA SER A 72 5.52 -16.17 29.53
C SER A 72 5.38 -15.64 30.96
#